data_AF-A0A3D5WGQ2-F1
#
_entry.id   AF-A0A3D5WGQ2-F1
#
_cell.length_a   1.000
_cell.length_b   1.000
_cell.length_c   1.000
_cell.angle_alpha   90.00
_cell.angle_beta   90.00
_cell.angle_gamma   90.00
#
_symmetry.space_group_name_H-M   'P 1'
#
loop_
_entity.id
_entity.type
_entity.pdbx_description
1 polymer ?
#
loop_
_entity_poly.entity_id
_entity_poly.type
_entity_poly.pdbx_seq_one_letter_code
_entity_poly.pdbx_strand_id
1 'polypeptide(L)' 'AYGQQCPKAAGIIHLGATSCYVGDNTDVIIMTEALQLVKNKLVNVIDELAKFAMKYKDLPTLAFTHFQPAQP' A
#
# COMPACT_ATOMS: atom_id res chain seq x y z
N ALA A 1 15.69 19.94 -20.13
CA ALA A 1 14.65 20.37 -19.17
C ALA A 1 15.25 20.96 -17.90
N TYR A 2 15.68 20.18 -16.90
CA TYR A 2 16.09 20.75 -15.60
C TYR A 2 17.41 21.54 -15.65
N GLY A 3 18.43 21.06 -16.37
CA GLY A 3 19.67 21.82 -16.59
C GLY A 3 19.48 23.14 -17.36
N GLN A 4 18.47 23.25 -18.22
CA GLN A 4 18.14 24.50 -18.91
C GLN A 4 17.47 25.52 -17.97
N GLN A 5 16.72 25.04 -16.97
CA GLN A 5 16.16 25.86 -15.91
C GLN A 5 17.20 26.25 -14.85
N CYS A 6 18.29 25.48 -14.73
CA CYS A 6 19.37 25.71 -13.78
C CYS A 6 20.75 25.89 -14.46
N PRO A 7 20.97 26.94 -15.28
CA PRO A 7 22.19 27.06 -16.09
C PRO A 7 23.50 27.01 -15.31
N LYS A 8 23.53 27.60 -14.11
CA LYS A 8 24.71 27.60 -13.22
C LYS A 8 25.05 26.22 -12.65
N ALA A 9 24.06 25.33 -12.51
CA ALA A 9 24.22 24.00 -11.95
C ALA A 9 24.29 22.89 -13.03
N ALA A 10 24.01 23.23 -14.30
CA ALA A 10 23.88 22.26 -15.38
C ALA A 10 25.06 21.28 -15.50
N GLY A 11 26.29 21.75 -15.29
CA GLY A 11 27.49 20.91 -15.38
C GLY A 11 27.69 19.92 -14.22
N ILE A 12 26.94 20.04 -13.13
CA ILE A 12 27.08 19.19 -11.94
C ILE A 12 25.79 18.43 -11.58
N ILE A 13 24.68 18.68 -12.28
CA ILE A 13 23.46 17.89 -12.11
C ILE A 13 23.77 16.45 -12.54
N HIS A 14 23.43 15.48 -11.67
CA HIS A 14 23.63 14.05 -11.93
C HIS A 14 25.10 13.60 -12.03
N LEU A 15 26.04 14.42 -11.51
CA LEU A 15 27.47 14.13 -11.55
C LEU A 15 27.80 12.81 -10.83
N GLY A 16 28.38 11.86 -11.56
CA GLY A 16 28.78 10.55 -11.03
C GLY A 16 27.62 9.56 -10.82
N ALA A 17 26.38 9.94 -11.15
CA ALA A 17 25.22 9.09 -11.01
C ALA A 17 24.81 8.41 -12.33
N THR A 18 24.11 7.28 -12.22
CA THR A 18 23.39 6.64 -13.34
C THR A 18 21.91 6.95 -13.26
N SER A 19 21.12 6.72 -14.31
CA SER A 19 19.67 6.98 -14.29
C SER A 19 18.95 6.33 -13.10
N CYS A 20 19.39 5.15 -12.67
CA CYS A 20 18.80 4.44 -11.52
C CYS A 20 19.04 5.15 -10.18
N TYR A 21 19.99 6.08 -10.07
CA TYR A 21 20.11 6.89 -8.86
C TYR A 21 18.84 7.72 -8.61
N VAL A 22 18.25 8.30 -9.66
CA VAL A 22 17.01 9.07 -9.52
C VAL A 22 15.76 8.20 -9.69
N GLY A 23 15.80 7.20 -10.57
CA GLY A 23 14.66 6.29 -10.79
C GLY A 23 14.34 5.46 -9.56
N ASP A 24 15.20 4.49 -9.25
CA ASP A 24 14.96 3.49 -8.22
C ASP A 24 14.79 4.10 -6.82
N ASN A 25 15.55 5.15 -6.47
CA ASN A 25 15.35 5.82 -5.18
C ASN A 25 14.00 6.54 -5.11
N THR A 26 13.54 7.17 -6.21
CA THR A 26 12.21 7.78 -6.25
C THR A 26 11.13 6.71 -6.17
N ASP A 27 11.31 5.57 -6.84
CA ASP A 27 10.39 4.45 -6.78
C ASP A 27 10.26 3.93 -5.34
N VAL A 28 11.36 3.76 -4.61
CA VAL A 28 11.32 3.34 -3.20
C VAL A 28 10.58 4.36 -2.33
N ILE A 29 10.77 5.67 -2.54
CA ILE A 29 10.03 6.71 -1.82
C ILE A 29 8.52 6.58 -2.10
N ILE A 30 8.13 6.52 -3.38
CA ILE A 30 6.73 6.40 -3.79
C ILE A 30 6.10 5.12 -3.24
N MET A 31 6.78 3.98 -3.36
CA MET A 31 6.31 2.69 -2.86
C MET A 31 6.13 2.73 -1.34
N THR A 32 7.04 3.38 -0.61
CA THR A 32 6.95 3.53 0.84
C THR A 32 5.71 4.33 1.24
N GLU A 33 5.48 5.48 0.60
CA GLU A 33 4.29 6.31 0.85
C GLU A 33 2.99 5.57 0.49
N ALA A 34 2.97 4.86 -0.64
CA ALA A 34 1.85 4.04 -1.05
C ALA A 34 1.54 2.92 -0.03
N LEU A 35 2.56 2.25 0.49
CA LEU A 35 2.40 1.20 1.50
C LEU A 35 1.85 1.75 2.82
N GLN A 36 2.20 2.97 3.22
CA GLN A 36 1.59 3.62 4.39
C GLN A 36 0.09 3.86 4.18
N LEU A 37 -0.33 4.30 2.99
CA LEU A 37 -1.75 4.46 2.65
C LEU A 37 -2.49 3.12 2.66
N VAL A 38 -1.91 2.08 2.07
CA VAL A 38 -2.50 0.72 2.06
C VAL A 38 -2.63 0.19 3.48
N LYS A 39 -1.59 0.32 4.31
CA LYS A 39 -1.62 -0.11 5.71
C LYS A 39 -2.76 0.54 6.48
N ASN A 40 -2.95 1.86 6.35
CA ASN A 40 -4.02 2.57 7.07
C ASN A 40 -5.40 2.06 6.65
N LYS A 41 -5.62 1.84 5.36
CA LYS A 41 -6.89 1.27 4.85
C LYS A 41 -7.10 -0.17 5.34
N LEU A 42 -6.05 -0.98 5.34
CA LEU A 42 -6.12 -2.38 5.78
C LEU A 42 -6.49 -2.48 7.25
N VAL A 43 -5.86 -1.67 8.12
CA VAL A 43 -6.19 -1.62 9.55
C VAL A 43 -7.67 -1.25 9.76
N ASN A 44 -8.18 -0.28 9.02
CA ASN A 44 -9.60 0.09 9.11
C ASN A 44 -10.53 -1.04 8.66
N VAL A 45 -10.19 -1.77 7.60
CA VAL A 45 -10.98 -2.94 7.16
C VAL A 45 -10.98 -4.03 8.24
N ILE A 46 -9.83 -4.30 8.85
CA ILE A 46 -9.73 -5.28 9.95
C ILE A 46 -10.61 -4.84 11.13
N ASP A 47 -10.58 -3.56 11.51
CA ASP A 47 -11.39 -3.02 12.61
C ASP A 47 -12.89 -3.15 12.32
N GLU A 48 -13.35 -2.81 11.11
CA GLU A 48 -14.76 -2.96 10.73
C GLU A 48 -15.20 -4.42 10.70
N LEU A 49 -14.36 -5.34 10.21
CA LEU A 49 -14.65 -6.78 10.25
C LEU A 49 -14.65 -7.33 11.67
N ALA A 50 -13.75 -6.85 12.54
CA ALA A 50 -13.72 -7.23 13.95
C ALA A 50 -14.99 -6.78 14.68
N LYS A 51 -15.44 -5.53 14.46
CA LYS A 51 -16.73 -5.04 14.98
C LYS A 51 -17.90 -5.86 14.48
N PHE A 52 -17.92 -6.20 13.18
CA PHE A 52 -18.94 -7.07 12.60
C PHE A 52 -18.98 -8.44 13.28
N ALA A 53 -17.82 -9.11 13.39
CA ALA A 53 -17.71 -10.41 14.04
C ALA A 53 -18.17 -10.37 15.50
N MET A 54 -17.74 -9.35 16.26
CA MET A 54 -18.14 -9.18 17.66
C MET A 54 -19.64 -8.91 17.83
N LYS A 55 -20.24 -8.15 16.91
CA LYS A 55 -21.68 -7.87 16.91
C LYS A 55 -22.53 -9.13 16.69
N TYR A 56 -22.08 -10.04 15.83
CA TYR A 56 -22.82 -11.25 15.44
C TYR A 56 -22.27 -12.54 16.04
N LYS A 57 -21.39 -12.47 17.03
CA LYS A 57 -20.70 -13.62 17.62
C LYS A 57 -21.64 -14.72 18.16
N ASP A 58 -22.83 -14.33 18.63
CA ASP A 58 -23.82 -15.23 19.22
C ASP A 58 -24.99 -15.53 18.25
N LEU A 59 -24.91 -15.08 16.98
CA LEU A 59 -25.91 -15.36 15.97
C LEU A 59 -25.63 -16.74 15.34
N PRO A 60 -26.45 -17.77 15.61
CA PRO A 60 -26.27 -19.06 14.94
C PRO A 60 -26.53 -18.92 13.44
N THR A 61 -25.71 -19.60 12.63
CA THR A 61 -25.86 -19.67 11.18
C THR A 61 -25.56 -21.08 10.71
N LEU A 62 -26.17 -21.50 9.61
CA LEU A 62 -25.86 -22.78 8.99
C LEU A 62 -24.49 -22.67 8.31
N ALA A 63 -23.51 -23.48 8.72
CA ALA A 63 -22.23 -23.55 8.02
C ALA A 63 -22.39 -24.28 6.68
N PHE A 64 -21.50 -24.00 5.73
CA PHE A 64 -21.50 -24.66 4.43
C PHE A 64 -20.11 -25.20 4.10
N THR A 65 -20.04 -26.45 3.65
CA THR A 65 -18.86 -27.01 2.99
C THR A 65 -19.27 -27.46 1.59
N HIS A 66 -18.45 -27.22 0.56
CA HIS A 66 -18.81 -27.59 -0.83
C HIS A 66 -20.13 -26.95 -1.30
N PHE A 67 -20.47 -25.77 -0.75
CA PHE A 67 -21.76 -25.11 -0.92
C PHE A 67 -22.99 -25.96 -0.52
N GLN A 68 -22.80 -26.95 0.36
CA GLN A 68 -23.86 -27.76 0.97
C GLN A 68 -23.93 -27.53 2.49
N PRO A 69 -25.13 -27.61 3.09
CA PRO A 69 -25.30 -27.52 4.54
C PRO A 69 -24.35 -28.41 5.33
N ALA A 70 -23.73 -27.86 6.37
CA ALA A 70 -22.84 -28.55 7.29
C ALA A 70 -23.29 -28.34 8.74
N GLN A 71 -22.46 -28.76 9.70
CA GLN A 71 -22.77 -28.61 11.12
C GLN A 71 -22.83 -27.12 11.52
N PRO A 72 -23.82 -26.71 12.33
CA PRO A 72 -23.91 -25.35 12.88
C PRO A 72 -22.77 -25.02 13.85
#